data_AF-A0A110B0T6-F1
#
_entry.id   AF-A0A110B0T6-F1
#
_cell.length_a   1.000
_cell.length_b   1.000
_cell.length_c   1.000
_cell.angle_alpha   90.00
_cell.angle_beta   90.00
_cell.angle_gamma   90.00
#
_symmetry.space_group_name_H-M   'P 1'
#
loop_
_entity.id
_entity.type
_entity.pdbx_description
1 polymer ?
#
loop_
_entity_poly.entity_id
_entity_poly.type
_entity_poly.pdbx_seq_one_letter_code
_entity_poly.pdbx_strand_id
1 'polypeptide(L)'
;MKPIKWAFLALIVFAITLNSCKKSATKPAVTNSIALKFNGTAYSTSTITAAYSKGALQIIGSFVSSTSLYIAIPNNVKVGSFDLATGAGAATFGTGPSAAFFGDSGNVTITSFTSTTVAGTFAFHGTDLSTGSTCNVTEGTFQATYSTQ
;
A
#
# COMPACT_ATOMS: atom_id res chain seq x y z
N MET A 1 -17.72 71.55 -22.21
CA MET A 1 -16.38 71.18 -22.74
C MET A 1 -15.47 70.80 -21.57
N LYS A 2 -14.45 70.00 -21.88
CA LYS A 2 -13.72 69.03 -21.06
C LYS A 2 -12.70 69.66 -20.07
N PRO A 3 -12.00 68.85 -19.23
CA PRO A 3 -11.79 69.05 -17.79
C PRO A 3 -10.33 69.39 -17.42
N ILE A 4 -10.05 69.61 -16.13
CA ILE A 4 -8.74 69.34 -15.52
C ILE A 4 -8.94 68.98 -14.04
N LYS A 5 -8.52 67.78 -13.64
CA LYS A 5 -8.11 67.48 -12.27
C LYS A 5 -6.79 66.71 -12.33
N TRP A 6 -5.71 67.44 -12.09
CA TRP A 6 -4.40 66.93 -11.72
C TRP A 6 -4.36 66.78 -10.21
N ALA A 7 -4.00 65.60 -9.71
CA ALA A 7 -3.29 65.45 -8.43
C ALA A 7 -2.71 64.04 -8.26
N PHE A 8 -1.38 63.98 -8.17
CA PHE A 8 -0.54 63.19 -7.24
C PHE A 8 -0.85 61.70 -7.06
N LEU A 9 -0.03 60.75 -7.56
CA LEU A 9 1.35 60.41 -7.15
C LEU A 9 1.49 60.05 -5.65
N ALA A 10 1.45 58.75 -5.35
CA ALA A 10 2.19 58.06 -4.25
C ALA A 10 1.92 56.55 -4.39
N LEU A 11 2.77 55.77 -5.08
CA LEU A 11 3.93 55.08 -4.49
C LEU A 11 3.66 54.51 -3.09
N ILE A 12 2.99 53.36 -3.01
CA ILE A 12 3.12 52.43 -1.89
C ILE A 12 3.55 51.08 -2.45
N VAL A 13 4.87 51.00 -2.63
CA VAL A 13 5.65 49.78 -2.55
C VAL A 13 5.58 49.33 -1.10
N PHE A 14 4.76 48.32 -0.78
CA PHE A 14 4.81 47.68 0.54
C PHE A 14 4.82 46.17 0.38
N ALA A 15 6.04 45.64 0.51
CA ALA A 15 6.37 44.35 1.09
C ALA A 15 5.61 43.14 0.53
N ILE A 16 6.12 42.66 -0.61
CA ILE A 16 6.07 41.24 -0.96
C ILE A 16 6.84 40.48 0.15
N THR A 17 6.14 40.09 1.20
CA THR A 17 6.67 39.12 2.16
C THR A 17 6.62 37.74 1.51
N LEU A 18 7.67 37.44 0.75
CA LEU A 18 8.03 36.07 0.41
C LEU A 18 8.34 35.35 1.73
N ASN A 19 7.30 34.83 2.39
CA ASN A 19 7.43 33.71 3.31
C ASN A 19 7.92 32.52 2.50
N SER A 20 9.22 32.51 2.23
CA SER A 20 9.97 31.33 1.84
C SER A 20 9.98 30.42 3.06
N CYS A 21 8.84 29.76 3.29
CA CYS A 21 8.81 28.51 4.01
C CYS A 21 9.74 27.59 3.24
N LYS A 22 11.01 27.52 3.66
CA LYS A 22 11.87 26.41 3.35
C LYS A 22 11.16 25.18 3.92
N LYS A 23 10.35 24.54 3.07
CA LYS A 23 9.80 23.22 3.33
C LYS A 23 10.99 22.29 3.36
N SER A 24 11.62 22.17 4.52
CA SER A 24 12.56 21.09 4.81
C SER A 24 11.78 19.82 4.46
N ALA A 25 12.13 19.20 3.34
CA ALA A 25 11.55 17.95 2.91
C ALA A 25 12.11 16.87 3.84
N THR A 26 11.57 16.80 5.06
CA THR A 26 11.73 15.63 5.90
C THR A 26 11.16 14.48 5.10
N LYS A 27 12.03 13.58 4.64
CA LYS A 27 11.62 12.36 3.92
C LYS A 27 10.47 11.74 4.75
N PRO A 28 9.28 11.52 4.16
CA PRO A 28 8.16 10.96 4.90
C PRO A 28 8.61 9.66 5.58
N ALA A 29 8.35 9.54 6.88
CA ALA A 29 8.56 8.29 7.59
C ALA A 29 7.72 7.20 6.91
N VAL A 30 8.31 6.02 6.73
CA VAL A 30 7.60 4.87 6.15
C VAL A 30 6.56 4.43 7.17
N THR A 31 5.29 4.45 6.79
CA THR A 31 4.20 4.00 7.67
C THR A 31 3.89 2.55 7.31
N ASN A 32 4.29 1.64 8.19
CA ASN A 32 3.90 0.23 8.09
C ASN A 32 2.37 0.13 8.14
N SER A 33 1.76 -0.31 7.06
CA SER A 33 0.31 -0.43 6.93
C SER A 33 -0.08 -1.46 5.89
N ILE A 34 -1.21 -2.12 6.13
CA ILE A 34 -1.90 -2.95 5.15
C ILE A 34 -3.41 -2.77 5.29
N ALA A 35 -4.11 -2.67 4.17
CA ALA A 35 -5.56 -2.54 4.11
C ALA A 35 -6.12 -3.33 2.93
N LEU A 36 -7.36 -3.80 3.05
CA LEU A 36 -8.09 -4.54 2.02
C LEU A 36 -9.60 -4.50 2.30
N LYS A 37 -10.38 -5.00 1.35
CA LYS A 37 -11.77 -5.42 1.56
C LYS A 37 -11.90 -6.92 1.36
N PHE A 38 -12.47 -7.61 2.33
CA PHE A 38 -12.85 -9.03 2.21
C PHE A 38 -14.37 -9.11 2.09
N ASN A 39 -14.87 -9.58 0.95
CA ASN A 39 -16.30 -9.61 0.61
C ASN A 39 -17.00 -8.25 0.87
N GLY A 40 -16.30 -7.15 0.59
CA GLY A 40 -16.78 -5.78 0.79
C GLY A 40 -16.56 -5.21 2.19
N THR A 41 -16.24 -6.02 3.20
CA THR A 41 -15.91 -5.56 4.56
C THR A 41 -14.45 -5.08 4.62
N ALA A 42 -14.23 -3.86 5.11
CA ALA A 42 -12.90 -3.27 5.18
C ALA A 42 -12.09 -3.81 6.37
N TYR A 43 -10.81 -4.09 6.11
CA TYR A 43 -9.81 -4.49 7.11
C TYR A 43 -8.58 -3.60 6.95
N SER A 44 -8.00 -3.16 8.06
CA SER A 44 -6.72 -2.44 8.07
C SER A 44 -5.94 -2.70 9.36
N THR A 45 -4.61 -2.61 9.27
CA THR A 45 -3.70 -2.77 10.41
C THR A 45 -2.35 -2.14 10.11
N SER A 46 -1.62 -1.71 11.14
CA SER A 46 -0.21 -1.33 11.06
C SER A 46 0.73 -2.49 11.41
N THR A 47 0.18 -3.61 11.89
CA THR A 47 0.92 -4.83 12.18
C THR A 47 1.15 -5.63 10.90
N ILE A 48 2.17 -5.19 10.15
CA ILE A 48 2.65 -5.84 8.94
C ILE A 48 4.15 -6.12 9.06
N THR A 49 4.57 -7.30 8.62
CA THR A 49 5.99 -7.66 8.46
C THR A 49 6.26 -8.00 7.01
N ALA A 50 7.37 -7.49 6.46
CA ALA A 50 7.88 -7.90 5.16
C ALA A 50 9.33 -8.36 5.27
N ALA A 51 9.62 -9.56 4.80
CA ALA A 51 10.96 -10.13 4.84
C ALA A 51 11.26 -10.98 3.60
N TYR A 52 12.51 -10.99 3.15
CA TYR A 52 12.97 -11.99 2.20
C TYR A 52 13.52 -13.20 2.96
N SER A 53 12.92 -14.36 2.76
CA SER A 53 13.36 -15.61 3.41
C SER A 53 13.07 -16.80 2.52
N LYS A 54 13.98 -17.78 2.51
CA LYS A 54 13.86 -19.03 1.74
C LYS A 54 13.54 -18.80 0.24
N GLY A 55 14.13 -17.75 -0.35
CA GLY A 55 13.96 -17.44 -1.78
C GLY A 55 12.66 -16.72 -2.15
N ALA A 56 11.87 -16.24 -1.18
CA ALA A 56 10.65 -15.50 -1.45
C ALA A 56 10.56 -14.22 -0.60
N LEU A 57 9.98 -13.16 -1.17
CA LEU A 57 9.46 -12.06 -0.37
C LEU A 57 8.17 -12.53 0.29
N GLN A 58 8.11 -12.42 1.61
CA GLN A 58 6.93 -12.73 2.42
C GLN A 58 6.39 -11.44 3.01
N ILE A 59 5.10 -11.21 2.89
CA ILE A 59 4.37 -10.10 3.49
C ILE A 59 3.26 -10.70 4.35
N ILE A 60 3.27 -10.37 5.65
CA ILE A 60 2.35 -10.91 6.63
C ILE A 60 1.63 -9.75 7.32
N GLY A 61 0.32 -9.68 7.17
CA GLY A 61 -0.55 -8.74 7.85
C GLY A 61 -1.35 -9.44 8.95
N SER A 62 -1.36 -8.88 10.16
CA SER A 62 -2.17 -9.37 11.29
C SER A 62 -3.25 -8.36 11.64
N PHE A 63 -4.50 -8.73 11.42
CA PHE A 63 -5.68 -7.93 11.74
C PHE A 63 -6.27 -8.36 13.08
N VAL A 64 -7.36 -7.71 13.51
CA VAL A 64 -8.10 -8.09 14.71
C VAL A 64 -8.74 -9.47 14.58
N SER A 65 -9.10 -10.08 15.72
CA SER A 65 -9.91 -11.32 15.77
C SER A 65 -9.31 -12.51 15.01
N SER A 66 -7.98 -12.69 15.09
CA SER A 66 -7.25 -13.79 14.42
C SER A 66 -7.37 -13.79 12.89
N THR A 67 -7.69 -12.64 12.30
CA THR A 67 -7.70 -12.47 10.85
C THR A 67 -6.30 -12.13 10.37
N SER A 68 -5.85 -12.74 9.28
CA SER A 68 -4.50 -12.54 8.76
C SER A 68 -4.45 -12.57 7.24
N LEU A 69 -3.43 -11.94 6.68
CA LEU A 69 -3.06 -12.05 5.28
C LEU A 69 -1.62 -12.53 5.17
N TYR A 70 -1.39 -13.49 4.29
CA TYR A 70 -0.07 -13.92 3.86
C TYR A 70 0.05 -13.69 2.35
N ILE A 71 1.13 -13.06 1.90
CA ILE A 71 1.51 -12.96 0.49
C ILE A 71 2.95 -13.45 0.36
N ALA A 72 3.21 -14.29 -0.64
CA ALA A 72 4.55 -14.73 -1.00
C ALA A 72 4.82 -14.49 -2.49
N ILE A 73 5.95 -13.86 -2.80
CA ILE A 73 6.43 -13.67 -4.17
C ILE A 73 7.77 -14.41 -4.32
N PRO A 74 7.80 -15.56 -5.02
CA PRO A 74 9.00 -16.37 -5.16
C PRO A 74 10.01 -15.72 -6.13
N ASN A 75 11.30 -15.80 -5.79
CA ASN A 75 12.48 -15.48 -6.59
C ASN A 75 12.51 -14.09 -7.26
N ASN A 76 13.66 -13.41 -7.22
CA ASN A 76 13.92 -12.21 -8.05
C ASN A 76 12.82 -11.14 -7.99
N VAL A 77 12.32 -10.84 -6.78
CA VAL A 77 11.30 -9.82 -6.57
C VAL A 77 11.77 -8.50 -7.18
N LYS A 78 10.87 -7.93 -7.98
CA LYS A 78 11.04 -6.66 -8.65
C LYS A 78 9.70 -5.93 -8.67
N VAL A 79 9.75 -4.64 -8.96
CA VAL A 79 8.55 -3.88 -9.29
C VAL A 79 7.86 -4.54 -10.50
N GLY A 80 6.56 -4.77 -10.38
CA GLY A 80 5.80 -5.52 -11.37
C GLY A 80 4.57 -6.21 -10.79
N SER A 81 3.80 -6.83 -11.67
CA SER A 81 2.61 -7.61 -11.31
C SER A 81 2.92 -9.10 -11.34
N PHE A 82 2.40 -9.82 -10.35
CA PHE A 82 2.57 -11.24 -10.14
C PHE A 82 1.18 -11.89 -10.12
N ASP A 83 0.93 -12.71 -11.13
CA ASP A 83 -0.34 -13.40 -11.33
C ASP A 83 -0.41 -14.65 -10.44
N LEU A 84 -1.41 -14.69 -9.57
CA LEU A 84 -1.63 -15.79 -8.63
C LEU A 84 -2.08 -17.08 -9.33
N ALA A 85 -2.80 -16.98 -10.45
CA ALA A 85 -3.28 -18.15 -11.20
C ALA A 85 -2.12 -18.95 -11.84
N THR A 86 -1.01 -18.26 -12.14
CA THR A 86 0.19 -18.88 -12.73
C THR A 86 1.20 -19.38 -11.70
N GLY A 87 0.98 -19.10 -10.41
CA GLY A 87 1.95 -19.36 -9.35
C GLY A 87 3.13 -18.38 -9.30
N ALA A 88 3.07 -17.28 -10.04
CA ALA A 88 4.07 -16.20 -9.95
C ALA A 88 4.03 -15.45 -8.60
N GLY A 89 2.97 -15.66 -7.82
CA GLY A 89 2.85 -15.29 -6.43
C GLY A 89 1.84 -16.21 -5.74
N ALA A 90 1.75 -16.10 -4.42
CA ALA A 90 0.73 -16.75 -3.62
C ALA A 90 0.14 -15.74 -2.64
N ALA A 91 -1.17 -15.84 -2.38
CA ALA A 91 -1.84 -15.07 -1.35
C ALA A 91 -2.79 -15.98 -0.56
N THR A 92 -2.95 -15.70 0.72
CA THR A 92 -3.89 -16.41 1.60
C THR A 92 -4.49 -15.42 2.57
N PHE A 93 -5.82 -15.42 2.70
CA PHE A 93 -6.52 -14.66 3.72
C PHE A 93 -7.19 -15.62 4.71
N GLY A 94 -6.84 -15.50 5.99
CA GLY A 94 -7.40 -16.32 7.06
C GLY A 94 -8.41 -15.55 7.89
N THR A 95 -9.57 -16.14 8.18
CA THR A 95 -10.63 -15.56 9.02
C THR A 95 -10.81 -16.39 10.29
N GLY A 96 -9.74 -16.52 11.07
CA GLY A 96 -9.68 -17.37 12.27
C GLY A 96 -8.92 -18.69 12.06
N PRO A 97 -8.96 -19.62 13.03
CA PRO A 97 -8.11 -20.81 13.04
C PRO A 97 -8.51 -21.88 12.02
N SER A 98 -9.76 -21.84 11.52
CA SER A 98 -10.33 -22.92 10.71
C SER A 98 -10.68 -22.53 9.28
N ALA A 99 -10.54 -21.25 8.91
CA ALA A 99 -10.93 -20.75 7.60
C ALA A 99 -9.77 -20.01 6.95
N ALA A 100 -9.35 -20.49 5.78
CA ALA A 100 -8.24 -19.94 5.01
C ALA A 100 -8.56 -19.99 3.52
N PHE A 101 -8.61 -18.82 2.89
CA PHE A 101 -8.90 -18.67 1.47
C PHE A 101 -7.60 -18.50 0.70
N PHE A 102 -7.27 -19.47 -0.14
CA PHE A 102 -6.07 -19.48 -0.97
C PHE A 102 -6.39 -18.79 -2.29
N GLY A 103 -5.59 -17.78 -2.65
CA GLY A 103 -5.76 -17.05 -3.89
C GLY A 103 -5.54 -17.96 -5.09
N ASP A 104 -6.58 -18.12 -5.91
CA ASP A 104 -6.58 -18.95 -7.13
C ASP A 104 -6.55 -18.11 -8.42
N SER A 105 -6.84 -16.81 -8.31
CA SER A 105 -6.76 -15.85 -9.41
C SER A 105 -6.60 -14.42 -8.88
N GLY A 106 -6.17 -13.52 -9.75
CA GLY A 106 -5.87 -12.13 -9.41
C GLY A 106 -4.37 -11.90 -9.28
N ASN A 107 -4.01 -10.77 -8.68
CA ASN A 107 -2.67 -10.22 -8.82
C ASN A 107 -2.18 -9.58 -7.53
N VAL A 108 -0.88 -9.72 -7.28
CA VAL A 108 -0.12 -8.86 -6.38
C VAL A 108 0.77 -7.98 -7.23
N THR A 109 0.73 -6.66 -7.02
CA THR A 109 1.56 -5.71 -7.76
C THR A 109 2.51 -5.01 -6.80
N ILE A 110 3.81 -5.25 -6.95
CA ILE A 110 4.85 -4.51 -6.24
C ILE A 110 5.06 -3.19 -6.97
N THR A 111 4.76 -2.08 -6.30
CA THR A 111 4.91 -0.72 -6.86
C THR A 111 6.22 -0.06 -6.42
N SER A 112 6.79 -0.49 -5.29
CA SER A 112 8.08 -0.05 -4.80
C SER A 112 8.79 -1.19 -4.10
N PHE A 113 10.06 -1.40 -4.42
CA PHE A 113 10.93 -2.36 -3.74
C PHE A 113 12.33 -1.76 -3.63
N THR A 114 12.76 -1.50 -2.40
CA THR A 114 14.05 -0.90 -2.07
C THR A 114 14.78 -1.78 -1.06
N SER A 115 15.99 -1.38 -0.66
CA SER A 115 16.74 -2.09 0.38
C SER A 115 16.07 -2.09 1.75
N THR A 116 15.12 -1.19 2.01
CA THR A 116 14.49 -1.05 3.33
C THR A 116 12.96 -0.99 3.29
N THR A 117 12.35 -0.96 2.12
CA THR A 117 10.89 -0.86 2.00
C THR A 117 10.34 -1.69 0.85
N VAL A 118 9.12 -2.18 1.04
CA VAL A 118 8.28 -2.70 -0.02
C VAL A 118 6.89 -2.09 0.06
N ALA A 119 6.31 -1.77 -1.09
CA ALA A 119 4.93 -1.32 -1.18
C ALA A 119 4.27 -1.88 -2.43
N GLY A 120 2.95 -1.99 -2.39
CA GLY A 120 2.20 -2.57 -3.48
C GLY A 120 0.70 -2.58 -3.26
N THR A 121 0.03 -3.20 -4.21
CA THR A 121 -1.41 -3.47 -4.19
C THR A 121 -1.67 -4.95 -4.43
N PHE A 122 -2.86 -5.41 -4.05
CA PHE A 122 -3.30 -6.76 -4.35
C PHE A 122 -4.81 -6.83 -4.47
N ALA A 123 -5.28 -7.75 -5.29
CA ALA A 123 -6.67 -8.17 -5.36
C ALA A 123 -6.70 -9.60 -5.85
N PHE A 124 -7.52 -10.44 -5.22
CA PHE A 124 -7.62 -11.84 -5.59
C PHE A 124 -8.98 -12.44 -5.27
N HIS A 125 -9.34 -13.46 -6.02
CA HIS A 125 -10.38 -14.40 -5.64
C HIS A 125 -9.70 -15.58 -4.94
N GLY A 126 -10.30 -16.05 -3.86
CA GLY A 126 -9.73 -17.14 -3.07
C GLY A 126 -10.76 -18.20 -2.72
N THR A 127 -10.27 -19.43 -2.57
CA THR A 127 -11.07 -20.60 -2.23
C THR A 127 -10.57 -21.23 -0.93
N ASP A 128 -11.49 -21.54 -0.02
CA ASP A 128 -11.20 -22.38 1.14
C ASP A 128 -11.20 -23.84 0.70
N LEU A 129 -10.02 -24.47 0.76
CA LEU A 129 -9.81 -25.83 0.26
C LEU A 129 -10.52 -26.92 1.08
N SER A 130 -10.94 -26.61 2.31
CA SER A 130 -11.64 -27.55 3.18
C SER A 130 -13.15 -27.58 2.94
N THR A 131 -13.73 -26.42 2.58
CA THR A 131 -15.19 -26.27 2.40
C THR A 131 -15.62 -26.01 0.97
N GLY A 132 -14.70 -25.60 0.09
CA GLY A 132 -15.01 -25.11 -1.25
C GLY A 132 -15.63 -23.70 -1.28
N SER A 133 -15.76 -23.03 -0.14
CA SER A 133 -16.29 -21.67 -0.06
C SER A 133 -15.35 -20.68 -0.75
N THR A 134 -15.91 -19.66 -1.40
CA THR A 134 -15.12 -18.65 -2.10
C THR A 134 -15.21 -17.27 -1.46
N CYS A 135 -14.24 -16.41 -1.77
CA CYS A 135 -14.23 -15.03 -1.35
C CYS A 135 -13.62 -14.10 -2.40
N ASN A 136 -13.87 -12.81 -2.23
CA ASN A 136 -13.22 -11.75 -2.97
C ASN A 136 -12.43 -10.86 -2.01
N VAL A 137 -11.12 -10.75 -2.25
CA VAL A 137 -10.24 -9.77 -1.61
C VAL A 137 -9.94 -8.67 -2.62
N THR A 138 -10.38 -7.45 -2.32
CA THR A 138 -10.27 -6.30 -3.22
C THR A 138 -9.64 -5.10 -2.52
N GLU A 139 -9.24 -4.10 -3.31
CA GLU A 139 -8.68 -2.83 -2.81
C GLU A 139 -7.50 -3.02 -1.84
N GLY A 140 -6.73 -4.10 -2.02
CA GLY A 140 -5.58 -4.42 -1.20
C GLY A 140 -4.45 -3.43 -1.44
N THR A 141 -3.90 -2.87 -0.38
CA THR A 141 -2.72 -2.00 -0.40
C THR A 141 -1.82 -2.36 0.77
N PHE A 142 -0.50 -2.27 0.57
CA PHE A 142 0.45 -2.44 1.65
C PHE A 142 1.68 -1.56 1.47
N GLN A 143 2.28 -1.19 2.60
CA GLN A 143 3.59 -0.57 2.71
C GLN A 143 4.24 -1.11 3.98
N ALA A 144 5.46 -1.63 3.86
CA ALA A 144 6.19 -2.18 4.99
C ALA A 144 7.68 -1.87 4.90
N THR A 145 8.29 -1.71 6.07
CA THR A 145 9.73 -1.85 6.23
C THR A 145 10.11 -3.27 5.88
N TYR A 146 11.14 -3.40 5.07
CA TYR A 146 11.64 -4.65 4.51
C TYR A 146 12.98 -4.98 5.14
N SER A 147 13.14 -6.24 5.55
CA SER A 147 14.43 -6.79 5.98
C SER A 147 14.80 -8.02 5.17
N THR A 148 16.10 -8.25 5.05
CA THR A 148 16.64 -9.55 4.65
C THR A 148 16.87 -10.37 5.92
N GLN A 149 16.38 -11.61 5.94
CA GLN A 149 16.70 -12.57 7.01
C GLN A 149 17.71 -13.60 6.54
#